data_AF-A0A959SFP6-F1
#
_entry.id   AF-A0A959SFP6-F1
#
_cell.length_a   1.000
_cell.length_b   1.000
_cell.length_c   1.000
_cell.angle_alpha   90.00
_cell.angle_beta   90.00
_cell.angle_gamma   90.00
#
_symmetry.space_group_name_H-M   'P 1'
#
loop_
_entity.id
_entity.type
_entity.pdbx_description
1 polymer ?
#
loop_
_entity_poly.entity_id
_entity_poly.type
_entity_poly.pdbx_seq_one_letter_code
_entity_poly.pdbx_strand_id
1 'polypeptide(L)'
;MRRPSSTVLGLLLCLPLLAQVPCENGFAGPYPCHNVDLMAFMGLGQLGTTTSVADLWGWTDPLNGREYALVGTRTGTSFVDITDPTAPVLVGILPAHDNVSNLWRDVDVSGNWCFVGSEAGGHGLQVFDLTRLRNVTTPPATFTE
;
A
#
# COMPACT_ATOMS: atom_id res chain seq x y z
N MET A 1 -32.49 50.32 -24.25
CA MET A 1 -31.13 49.73 -24.15
C MET A 1 -31.28 48.24 -23.84
N ARG A 2 -31.13 47.36 -24.84
CA ARG A 2 -31.13 45.90 -24.66
C ARG A 2 -29.68 45.43 -24.77
N ARG A 3 -29.13 44.83 -23.70
CA ARG A 3 -27.81 44.18 -23.72
C ARG A 3 -27.97 42.76 -24.27
N PRO A 4 -27.12 42.30 -25.21
CA PRO A 4 -27.14 40.89 -25.61
C PRO A 4 -26.43 40.07 -24.53
N SER A 5 -27.07 39.00 -24.08
CA SER A 5 -26.46 38.01 -23.19
C SER A 5 -25.65 37.05 -24.05
N SER A 6 -24.33 37.25 -24.12
CA SER A 6 -23.40 36.27 -24.68
C SER A 6 -23.31 35.09 -23.72
N THR A 7 -24.01 34.01 -24.07
CA THR A 7 -23.88 32.73 -23.38
C THR A 7 -22.61 32.06 -23.90
N VAL A 8 -21.52 32.14 -23.15
CA VAL A 8 -20.29 31.40 -23.43
C VAL A 8 -20.53 29.96 -23.00
N LEU A 9 -20.69 29.06 -23.97
CA LEU A 9 -20.74 27.62 -23.73
C LEU A 9 -19.30 27.13 -23.49
N GLY A 10 -18.91 27.06 -22.22
CA GLY A 10 -17.61 26.52 -21.82
C GLY A 10 -17.57 25.01 -22.08
N LEU A 11 -16.69 24.58 -22.99
CA LEU A 11 -16.37 23.16 -23.18
C LEU A 11 -15.62 22.68 -21.93
N LEU A 12 -16.32 22.01 -21.01
CA LEU A 12 -15.67 21.28 -19.93
C LEU A 12 -14.87 20.13 -20.57
N LEU A 13 -13.55 20.29 -20.69
CA LEU A 13 -12.66 19.15 -20.88
C LEU A 13 -12.77 18.30 -19.60
N CYS A 14 -13.57 17.24 -19.65
CA CYS A 14 -13.51 16.17 -18.68
C CYS A 14 -12.20 15.42 -18.95
N LEU A 15 -11.11 15.86 -18.32
CA LEU A 15 -9.91 15.04 -18.19
C LEU A 15 -10.36 13.77 -17.44
N PRO A 16 -10.33 12.58 -18.06
CA PRO A 16 -10.58 11.37 -17.30
C PRO A 16 -9.49 11.28 -16.24
N LEU A 17 -9.88 11.42 -14.97
CA LEU A 17 -9.03 11.02 -13.86
C LEU A 17 -8.97 9.49 -13.93
N LEU A 18 -8.05 8.97 -14.73
CA LEU A 18 -7.85 7.54 -14.84
C LEU A 18 -7.24 7.08 -13.51
N ALA A 19 -8.09 6.54 -12.63
CA ALA A 19 -7.68 5.94 -11.36
C ALA A 19 -6.87 4.65 -11.57
N GLN A 20 -6.96 4.06 -12.77
CA GLN A 20 -6.20 2.90 -13.24
C GLN A 20 -5.42 3.30 -14.51
N VAL A 21 -4.24 2.73 -14.72
CA VAL A 21 -3.45 2.92 -15.94
C VAL A 21 -3.46 1.60 -16.72
N PRO A 22 -4.30 1.49 -17.77
CA PRO A 22 -4.41 0.25 -18.54
C PRO A 22 -3.11 -0.11 -19.24
N CYS A 23 -2.91 -1.42 -19.44
CA CYS A 23 -1.83 -1.96 -20.24
C CYS A 23 -2.14 -1.84 -21.73
N GLU A 24 -1.68 -0.76 -22.35
CA GLU A 24 -1.87 -0.52 -23.77
C GLU A 24 -0.54 -0.57 -24.50
N ASN A 25 -0.47 -1.32 -25.60
CA ASN A 25 0.73 -1.46 -26.41
C ASN A 25 1.98 -1.91 -25.62
N GLY A 26 1.80 -2.73 -24.57
CA GLY A 26 2.87 -3.27 -23.73
C GLY A 26 3.34 -2.33 -22.62
N PHE A 27 2.64 -1.22 -22.36
CA PHE A 27 2.97 -0.30 -21.28
C PHE A 27 1.74 0.13 -20.46
N ALA A 28 1.92 0.19 -19.15
CA ALA A 28 1.01 0.82 -18.19
C ALA A 28 1.73 2.04 -17.62
N GLY A 29 1.58 3.19 -18.28
CA GLY A 29 2.36 4.39 -17.98
C GLY A 29 3.84 4.16 -18.35
N PRO A 30 4.81 4.42 -17.46
CA PRO A 30 6.23 4.19 -17.75
C PRO A 30 6.65 2.71 -17.57
N TYR A 31 5.77 1.84 -17.08
CA TYR A 31 6.10 0.46 -16.72
C TYR A 31 5.75 -0.50 -17.85
N PRO A 32 6.68 -1.39 -18.28
CA PRO A 32 6.34 -2.50 -19.15
C PRO A 32 5.27 -3.39 -18.52
N CYS A 33 4.31 -3.85 -19.32
CA CYS A 33 3.20 -4.68 -18.86
C CYS A 33 2.83 -5.76 -19.87
N HIS A 34 2.17 -6.82 -19.41
CA HIS A 34 1.62 -7.88 -20.24
C HIS A 34 0.36 -8.47 -19.59
N ASN A 35 -0.82 -8.07 -20.09
CA ASN A 35 -2.13 -8.42 -19.52
C ASN A 35 -2.29 -8.08 -18.04
N VAL A 36 -1.64 -7.00 -17.58
CA VAL A 36 -1.72 -6.50 -16.21
C VAL A 36 -1.76 -4.98 -16.23
N ASP A 37 -2.80 -4.41 -15.65
CA ASP A 37 -2.96 -2.96 -15.52
C ASP A 37 -2.27 -2.45 -14.25
N LEU A 38 -1.78 -1.21 -14.26
CA LEU A 38 -1.29 -0.56 -13.05
C LEU A 38 -2.45 0.14 -12.35
N MET A 39 -2.85 -0.38 -11.20
CA MET A 39 -3.99 0.16 -10.44
C MET A 39 -3.59 1.36 -9.58
N ALA A 40 -2.43 1.32 -8.93
CA ALA A 40 -1.93 2.42 -8.12
C ALA A 40 -0.40 2.34 -7.97
N PHE A 41 0.22 3.48 -7.69
CA PHE A 41 1.63 3.57 -7.33
C PHE A 41 1.78 4.18 -5.93
N MET A 42 2.40 3.44 -5.02
CA MET A 42 2.82 3.95 -3.71
C MET A 42 4.34 4.09 -3.68
N GLY A 43 4.82 5.33 -3.58
CA GLY A 43 6.23 5.60 -3.34
C GLY A 43 6.66 5.23 -1.93
N LEU A 44 7.97 5.14 -1.70
CA LEU A 44 8.54 4.76 -0.41
C LEU A 44 7.99 5.58 0.77
N GLY A 45 7.85 6.91 0.60
CA GLY A 45 7.32 7.78 1.64
C GLY A 45 5.87 7.46 2.04
N GLN A 46 5.06 7.00 1.08
CA GLN A 46 3.69 6.55 1.34
C GLN A 46 3.65 5.18 2.05
N LEU A 47 4.74 4.42 1.99
CA LEU A 47 4.93 3.16 2.71
C LEU A 47 5.61 3.36 4.07
N GLY A 48 5.88 4.60 4.49
CA GLY A 48 6.51 4.89 5.79
C GLY A 48 8.04 4.70 5.81
N THR A 49 8.70 4.65 4.64
CA THR A 49 10.17 4.54 4.52
C THR A 49 10.72 5.54 3.49
N THR A 50 12.01 5.84 3.53
CA THR A 50 12.64 6.79 2.58
C THR A 50 13.79 6.16 1.79
N THR A 51 14.05 4.87 1.99
CA THR A 51 15.27 4.23 1.50
C THR A 51 14.99 3.01 0.65
N SER A 52 14.51 1.93 1.25
CA SER A 52 14.23 0.67 0.58
C SER A 52 13.14 -0.12 1.31
N VAL A 53 12.63 -1.12 0.60
CA VAL A 53 11.74 -2.17 1.10
C VAL A 53 12.37 -3.53 0.79
N ALA A 54 12.00 -4.55 1.54
CA ALA A 54 12.42 -5.91 1.35
C ALA A 54 11.22 -6.83 1.60
N ASP A 55 11.02 -7.74 0.66
CA ASP A 55 9.91 -8.68 0.61
C ASP A 55 8.49 -8.06 0.58
N LEU A 56 7.54 -8.82 0.07
CA LEU A 56 6.14 -8.47 -0.07
C LEU A 56 5.30 -9.72 0.10
N TRP A 57 4.33 -9.66 1.02
CA TRP A 57 3.33 -10.70 1.18
C TRP A 57 1.91 -10.13 1.13
N GLY A 58 0.92 -11.01 1.04
CA GLY A 58 -0.49 -10.65 1.00
C GLY A 58 -1.29 -11.35 2.09
N TRP A 59 -2.32 -10.69 2.60
CA TRP A 59 -3.34 -11.31 3.45
C TRP A 59 -4.73 -10.82 3.08
N THR A 60 -5.63 -11.76 2.79
CA THR A 60 -7.05 -11.49 2.66
C THR A 60 -7.72 -11.83 3.98
N ASP A 61 -8.35 -10.83 4.59
CA ASP A 61 -9.08 -11.01 5.84
C ASP A 61 -10.29 -11.95 5.61
N PRO A 62 -10.30 -13.15 6.22
CA PRO A 62 -11.37 -14.12 5.99
C PRO A 62 -12.72 -13.66 6.54
N LEU A 63 -12.76 -12.62 7.38
CA LEU A 63 -14.00 -12.11 7.97
C LEU A 63 -14.75 -11.14 7.04
N ASN A 64 -14.03 -10.28 6.33
CA ASN A 64 -14.63 -9.16 5.58
C ASN A 64 -14.13 -9.02 4.13
N GLY A 65 -13.21 -9.90 3.70
CA GLY A 65 -12.67 -9.89 2.34
C GLY A 65 -11.72 -8.73 2.03
N ARG A 66 -11.31 -7.93 3.03
CA ARG A 66 -10.31 -6.89 2.83
C ARG A 66 -8.98 -7.51 2.48
N GLU A 67 -8.28 -6.90 1.53
CA GLU A 67 -6.99 -7.36 1.07
C GLU A 67 -5.90 -6.41 1.55
N TYR A 68 -4.82 -6.98 2.07
CA TYR A 68 -3.71 -6.22 2.62
C TYR A 68 -2.40 -6.64 1.96
N ALA A 69 -1.59 -5.66 1.58
CA ALA A 69 -0.19 -5.85 1.26
C ALA A 69 0.65 -5.66 2.53
N LEU A 70 1.56 -6.59 2.80
CA LEU A 70 2.49 -6.56 3.91
C LEU A 70 3.89 -6.33 3.34
N VAL A 71 4.48 -5.18 3.64
CA VAL A 71 5.72 -4.74 3.01
C VAL A 71 6.80 -4.64 4.07
N GLY A 72 7.85 -5.45 3.97
CA GLY A 72 9.01 -5.29 4.84
C GLY A 72 9.73 -3.98 4.49
N THR A 73 10.03 -3.18 5.50
CA THR A 73 10.77 -1.92 5.38
C THR A 73 12.05 -2.01 6.19
N ARG A 74 12.92 -1.01 6.11
CA ARG A 74 14.14 -1.03 6.92
C ARG A 74 13.90 -0.96 8.41
N THR A 75 12.80 -0.40 8.87
CA THR A 75 12.54 -0.12 10.29
C THR A 75 11.33 -0.88 10.85
N GLY A 76 10.77 -1.81 10.09
CA GLY A 76 9.60 -2.59 10.49
C GLY A 76 8.83 -3.13 9.29
N THR A 77 7.56 -3.44 9.48
CA THR A 77 6.64 -3.92 8.43
C THR A 77 5.48 -2.95 8.26
N SER A 78 5.21 -2.54 7.03
CA SER A 78 4.09 -1.68 6.68
C SER A 78 2.90 -2.51 6.20
N PHE A 79 1.71 -2.19 6.71
CA PHE A 79 0.46 -2.83 6.31
C PHE A 79 -0.35 -1.85 5.47
N VAL A 80 -0.64 -2.22 4.23
CA VAL A 80 -1.37 -1.40 3.27
C VAL A 80 -2.68 -2.09 2.96
N ASP A 81 -3.81 -1.41 3.16
CA ASP A 81 -5.10 -1.87 2.65
C ASP A 81 -5.14 -1.62 1.14
N ILE A 82 -5.36 -2.68 0.38
CA ILE A 82 -5.43 -2.68 -1.08
C ILE A 82 -6.81 -3.15 -1.58
N THR A 83 -7.82 -3.18 -0.69
CA THR A 83 -9.20 -3.61 -1.02
C THR A 83 -9.80 -2.77 -2.14
N ASP A 84 -9.54 -1.46 -2.13
CA ASP A 84 -9.69 -0.61 -3.31
C ASP A 84 -8.32 -0.54 -4.02
N PRO A 85 -8.15 -1.23 -5.16
CA PRO A 85 -6.86 -1.31 -5.82
C PRO A 85 -6.40 0.04 -6.40
N THR A 86 -7.34 0.99 -6.59
CA THR A 86 -7.04 2.32 -7.12
C THR A 86 -6.75 3.36 -6.05
N ALA A 87 -7.03 3.03 -4.77
CA ALA A 87 -6.86 3.92 -3.64
C ALA A 87 -6.27 3.18 -2.42
N PRO A 88 -5.04 2.62 -2.53
CA PRO A 88 -4.42 1.91 -1.42
C PRO A 88 -4.10 2.84 -0.26
N VAL A 89 -4.25 2.35 0.97
CA VAL A 89 -4.09 3.13 2.21
C VAL A 89 -3.08 2.47 3.13
N LEU A 90 -2.03 3.20 3.55
CA LEU A 90 -1.15 2.74 4.62
C LEU A 90 -1.93 2.70 5.94
N VAL A 91 -2.31 1.51 6.39
CA VAL A 91 -3.09 1.28 7.62
C VAL A 91 -2.22 1.52 8.85
N GLY A 92 -0.98 1.05 8.81
CA GLY A 92 -0.06 1.23 9.92
C GLY A 92 1.25 0.50 9.72
N ILE A 93 2.11 0.62 10.73
CA ILE A 93 3.47 0.11 10.74
C ILE A 93 3.68 -0.66 12.04
N LEU A 94 4.21 -1.88 11.93
CA LEU A 94 4.80 -2.62 13.05
C LEU A 94 6.31 -2.33 13.06
N PRO A 95 6.84 -1.58 14.04
CA PRO A 95 8.27 -1.35 14.15
C PRO A 95 9.06 -2.65 14.32
N ALA A 96 10.32 -2.63 13.90
CA ALA A 96 11.27 -3.71 14.13
C ALA A 96 11.36 -4.05 15.63
N HIS A 97 11.37 -5.34 15.97
CA HIS A 97 11.47 -5.80 17.36
C HIS A 97 12.64 -5.16 18.12
N ASP A 98 13.80 -5.14 17.49
CA ASP A 98 15.05 -4.63 18.03
C ASP A 98 15.22 -3.10 17.88
N ASN A 99 14.25 -2.41 17.26
CA ASN A 99 14.34 -1.01 16.84
C ASN A 99 15.58 -0.69 15.97
N VAL A 100 16.13 -1.69 15.27
CA VAL A 100 17.28 -1.51 14.39
C VAL A 100 16.83 -1.38 12.93
N SER A 101 17.46 -0.45 12.22
CA SER A 101 17.31 -0.32 10.78
C SER A 101 18.16 -1.37 10.08
N ASN A 102 17.54 -2.26 9.30
CA ASN A 102 18.24 -3.31 8.56
C ASN A 102 17.77 -3.42 7.11
N LEU A 103 18.52 -4.13 6.27
CA LEU A 103 18.23 -4.25 4.84
C LEU A 103 17.13 -5.28 4.57
N TRP A 104 17.24 -6.49 5.12
CA TRP A 104 16.32 -7.56 4.81
C TRP A 104 15.26 -7.76 5.90
N ARG A 105 14.04 -7.93 5.44
CA ARG A 105 12.91 -8.47 6.17
C ARG A 105 12.21 -9.43 5.24
N ASP A 106 11.72 -10.52 5.82
CA ASP A 106 10.96 -11.55 5.14
C ASP A 106 9.64 -11.69 5.90
N VAL A 107 8.52 -11.72 5.18
CA VAL A 107 7.17 -11.69 5.74
C VAL A 107 6.39 -12.87 5.20
N ASP A 108 5.82 -13.66 6.10
CA ASP A 108 4.93 -14.76 5.74
C ASP A 108 3.66 -14.72 6.59
N VAL A 109 2.58 -15.33 6.10
CA VAL A 109 1.28 -15.35 6.75
C VAL A 109 0.74 -16.77 6.87
N SER A 110 0.33 -17.13 8.09
CA SER A 110 -0.41 -18.36 8.35
C SER A 110 -1.70 -18.06 9.12
N GLY A 111 -2.85 -18.25 8.45
CA GLY A 111 -4.15 -17.86 9.00
C GLY A 111 -4.25 -16.34 9.18
N ASN A 112 -4.47 -15.89 10.42
CA ASN A 112 -4.51 -14.47 10.77
C ASN A 112 -3.19 -13.97 11.39
N TRP A 113 -2.11 -14.74 11.29
CA TRP A 113 -0.82 -14.42 11.90
C TRP A 113 0.20 -14.06 10.83
N CYS A 114 0.84 -12.92 11.01
CA CYS A 114 2.00 -12.47 10.25
C CYS A 114 3.28 -12.84 11.01
N PHE A 115 4.26 -13.37 10.30
CA PHE A 115 5.57 -13.75 10.80
C PHE A 115 6.61 -12.92 10.08
N VAL A 116 7.47 -12.24 10.83
CA VAL A 116 8.49 -11.34 10.28
C VAL A 116 9.86 -11.77 10.78
N GLY A 117 10.73 -12.16 9.84
CA GLY A 117 12.13 -12.46 10.08
C GLY A 117 13.04 -11.32 9.63
N SER A 118 14.20 -11.17 10.28
CA SER A 118 15.31 -10.35 9.80
C SER A 118 16.64 -10.98 10.19
N GLU A 119 17.67 -10.73 9.38
CA GLU A 119 19.06 -11.05 9.63
C GLU A 119 19.69 -10.19 10.73
N ALA A 120 18.98 -9.19 11.24
CA ALA A 120 19.45 -8.33 12.32
C ALA A 120 19.68 -9.13 13.60
N GLY A 121 20.84 -8.91 14.21
CA GLY A 121 21.21 -9.55 15.47
C GLY A 121 20.25 -9.17 16.59
N GLY A 122 19.53 -10.17 17.13
CA GLY A 122 18.58 -9.96 18.22
C GLY A 122 17.13 -9.68 17.78
N HIS A 123 16.85 -9.62 16.48
CA HIS A 123 15.49 -9.44 15.96
C HIS A 123 14.60 -10.65 16.26
N GLY A 124 15.13 -11.86 16.05
CA GLY A 124 14.36 -13.09 16.18
C GLY A 124 13.20 -13.17 15.16
N LEU A 125 12.12 -13.85 15.56
CA LEU A 125 10.89 -13.96 14.80
C LEU A 125 9.81 -13.10 15.46
N GLN A 126 9.41 -12.03 14.79
CA GLN A 126 8.31 -11.17 15.21
C GLN A 126 6.99 -11.78 14.72
N VAL A 127 5.98 -11.81 15.59
CA VAL A 127 4.66 -12.42 15.30
C VAL A 127 3.57 -11.40 15.56
N PHE A 128 2.68 -11.18 14.59
CA PHE A 128 1.65 -10.15 14.66
C PHE A 128 0.28 -10.70 14.30
N ASP A 129 -0.73 -10.35 15.11
CA ASP A 129 -2.15 -10.64 14.83
C ASP A 129 -2.72 -9.65 13.80
N LEU A 130 -2.91 -10.12 12.56
CA LEU A 130 -3.44 -9.33 11.44
C LEU A 130 -4.87 -8.85 11.66
N THR A 131 -5.64 -9.49 12.56
CA THR A 131 -6.99 -9.02 12.88
C THR A 131 -7.00 -7.64 13.54
N ARG A 132 -5.86 -7.20 14.10
CA ARG A 132 -5.70 -5.86 14.66
C ARG A 132 -5.83 -4.75 13.62
N LEU A 133 -5.59 -5.04 12.34
CA LEU A 133 -5.75 -4.09 11.23
C LEU A 133 -7.20 -3.60 11.09
N ARG A 134 -8.18 -4.41 11.50
CA ARG A 134 -9.62 -4.09 11.44
C ARG A 134 -10.03 -2.88 12.28
N ASN A 135 -9.27 -2.59 13.33
CA ASN A 135 -9.63 -1.62 14.35
C ASN A 135 -8.97 -0.25 14.14
N VAL A 136 -8.26 -0.04 13.02
CA VAL A 136 -7.62 1.24 12.72
C VAL A 136 -8.65 2.21 12.15
N THR A 137 -8.98 3.25 12.92
CA THR A 137 -9.86 4.34 12.48
C THR A 137 -9.09 5.56 11.97
N THR A 138 -7.83 5.71 12.40
CA THR A 138 -6.97 6.86 12.06
C THR A 138 -5.62 6.35 11.55
N PRO A 139 -5.51 6.04 10.25
CA PRO A 139 -4.26 5.60 9.65
C PRO A 139 -3.25 6.75 9.44
N PRO A 140 -1.93 6.48 9.44
CA PRO A 140 -1.31 5.21 9.81
C PRO A 140 -1.20 5.04 11.34
N ALA A 141 -1.50 3.85 11.85
CA ALA A 141 -1.26 3.47 13.24
C ALA A 141 0.16 2.92 13.45
N THR A 142 0.72 3.06 14.66
CA THR A 142 1.92 2.33 15.09
C THR A 142 1.51 1.14 15.94
N PHE A 143 1.89 -0.07 15.53
CA PHE A 143 1.56 -1.31 16.21
C PHE A 143 2.65 -1.77 17.18
N THR A 144 2.30 -2.78 17.96
CA THR A 144 3.20 -3.60 18.78
C THR A 144 2.95 -5.05 18.41
N GLU A 145 3.92 -5.93 18.63
CA GLU A 145 3.71 -7.39 18.60
C GLU A 145 3.08 -7.90 19.90
#